data_AF-A0A7L5T7T2-F1
#
_entry.id   AF-A0A7L5T7T2-F1
#
_cell.length_a   1.000
_cell.length_b   1.000
_cell.length_c   1.000
_cell.angle_alpha   90.00
_cell.angle_beta   90.00
_cell.angle_gamma   90.00
#
_symmetry.space_group_name_H-M   'P 1'
#
loop_
_entity.id
_entity.type
_entity.pdbx_description
1 polymer ?
#
loop_
_entity_poly.entity_id
_entity_poly.type
_entity_poly.pdbx_seq_one_letter_code
_entity_poly.pdbx_strand_id
1 'polypeptide(L)'
;MPRALRRTCLAESLDRRVFDDVAWRRSDEELLQQALGYLVKKKSAADALHAHGITADADTVAAWRAKVHPGPEEQQRLQQVFRELRRRNIAPYLTRVLNADGGTRIEIHPVDQESVEARHRRDLRVRWKNIWRWNAIIAAWARQDSLEMEHLWRASW
;
A
#
# COMPACT_ATOMS: atom_id res chain seq x y z
N MET A 1 -16.79 -9.91 16.93
CA MET A 1 -16.68 -8.98 15.79
C MET A 1 -15.39 -9.25 15.00
N PRO A 2 -15.37 -9.96 13.85
CA PRO A 2 -14.13 -10.22 13.10
C PRO A 2 -14.22 -9.92 11.59
N ARG A 3 -15.10 -9.00 11.15
CA ARG A 3 -15.29 -8.71 9.72
C ARG A 3 -14.32 -7.64 9.19
N ALA A 4 -13.87 -6.72 10.05
CA ALA A 4 -12.97 -5.63 9.67
C ALA A 4 -11.50 -6.08 9.50
N LEU A 5 -11.01 -6.99 10.35
CA LEU A 5 -9.62 -7.47 10.34
C LEU A 5 -9.21 -8.17 9.04
N ARG A 6 -10.16 -8.68 8.24
CA ARG A 6 -9.85 -9.31 6.93
C ARG A 6 -9.75 -8.31 5.78
N ARG A 7 -10.39 -7.13 5.89
CA ARG A 7 -10.39 -6.09 4.84
C ARG A 7 -9.01 -5.46 4.67
N THR A 8 -8.34 -5.20 5.78
CA THR A 8 -7.08 -4.45 5.82
C THR A 8 -5.88 -5.35 5.54
N CYS A 9 -5.91 -6.62 5.94
CA CYS A 9 -4.73 -7.49 5.93
C CYS A 9 -4.13 -7.72 4.52
N LEU A 10 -4.96 -7.88 3.47
CA LEU A 10 -4.45 -8.07 2.10
C LEU A 10 -3.87 -6.75 1.53
N ALA A 11 -4.57 -5.63 1.72
CA ALA A 11 -4.10 -4.33 1.28
C ALA A 11 -2.80 -3.93 2.00
N GLU A 12 -2.74 -4.16 3.32
CA GLU A 12 -1.56 -3.93 4.15
C GLU A 12 -0.39 -4.82 3.74
N SER A 13 -0.64 -6.08 3.37
CA SER A 13 0.40 -7.00 2.92
C SER A 13 0.99 -6.57 1.57
N LEU A 14 0.15 -6.08 0.64
CA LEU A 14 0.62 -5.47 -0.61
C LEU A 14 1.37 -4.17 -0.35
N ASP A 15 0.86 -3.31 0.55
CA ASP A 15 1.53 -2.07 0.93
C ASP A 15 2.90 -2.35 1.57
N ARG A 16 3.00 -3.30 2.50
CA ARG A 16 4.26 -3.73 3.10
C ARG A 16 5.25 -4.18 2.04
N ARG A 17 4.82 -5.03 1.10
CA ARG A 17 5.69 -5.50 0.00
C ARG A 17 6.19 -4.35 -0.90
N VAL A 18 5.44 -3.26 -1.01
CA VAL A 18 5.74 -2.16 -1.94
C VAL A 18 6.50 -1.02 -1.27
N PHE A 19 6.22 -0.74 0.00
CA PHE A 19 6.70 0.43 0.73
C PHE A 19 7.69 0.07 1.84
N ASP A 20 7.59 -1.13 2.42
CA ASP A 20 8.43 -1.56 3.53
C ASP A 20 9.56 -2.45 2.99
N ASP A 21 10.77 -1.89 2.94
CA ASP A 21 12.00 -2.67 2.87
C ASP A 21 12.34 -3.06 4.31
N VAL A 22 12.26 -4.35 4.64
CA VAL A 22 12.29 -4.84 6.03
C VAL A 22 13.66 -4.54 6.68
N ALA A 23 13.67 -3.73 7.75
CA ALA A 23 14.36 -3.98 9.04
C ALA A 23 14.44 -2.72 9.96
N TRP A 24 14.34 -1.50 9.43
CA TRP A 24 14.42 -0.26 10.22
C TRP A 24 13.27 0.70 9.87
N ARG A 25 12.62 1.31 10.88
CA ARG A 25 11.66 2.41 10.65
C ARG A 25 12.43 3.59 10.09
N ARG A 26 12.03 4.07 8.91
CA ARG A 26 12.51 5.34 8.37
C ARG A 26 12.00 6.50 9.23
N SER A 27 12.82 7.52 9.44
CA SER A 27 12.37 8.77 10.04
C SER A 27 11.38 9.50 9.12
N ASP A 28 10.58 10.42 9.68
CA ASP A 28 9.66 11.24 8.89
C ASP A 28 10.38 12.04 7.79
N GLU A 29 11.62 12.46 8.09
CA GLU A 29 12.50 13.14 7.14
C GLU A 29 12.92 12.23 5.99
N GLU A 30 13.34 10.98 6.27
CA GLU A 30 13.71 10.01 5.24
C GLU A 30 12.52 9.66 4.34
N LEU A 31 11.34 9.51 4.93
CA LEU A 31 10.09 9.27 4.19
C LEU A 31 9.73 10.45 3.29
N LEU A 32 9.88 11.67 3.78
CA LEU A 32 9.68 12.88 2.98
C LEU A 32 10.70 12.96 1.83
N GLN A 33 11.97 12.72 2.09
CA GLN A 33 13.02 12.74 1.06
C GLN A 33 12.78 11.68 -0.03
N GLN A 34 12.31 10.50 0.36
CA GLN A 34 11.89 9.46 -0.58
C GLN A 34 10.71 9.93 -1.44
N ALA A 35 9.68 10.51 -0.81
CA ALA A 35 8.50 11.02 -1.51
C ALA A 35 8.88 12.09 -2.54
N LEU A 36 9.62 13.13 -2.11
CA LEU A 36 10.10 14.20 -2.98
C LEU A 36 11.00 13.66 -4.10
N GLY A 37 11.92 12.76 -3.78
CA GLY A 37 12.81 12.17 -4.77
C GLY A 37 12.08 11.33 -5.82
N TYR A 38 10.96 10.71 -5.46
CA TYR A 38 10.10 10.02 -6.40
C TYR A 38 9.28 11.00 -7.25
N LEU A 39 8.66 12.01 -6.63
CA LEU A 39 7.80 12.98 -7.30
C LEU A 39 8.56 13.79 -8.34
N VAL A 40 9.77 14.27 -8.04
CA VAL A 40 10.63 14.98 -9.01
C VAL A 40 10.92 14.13 -10.26
N LYS A 41 11.02 12.81 -10.12
CA LYS A 41 11.35 11.91 -11.24
C LYS A 41 10.16 11.54 -12.12
N LYS A 42 8.92 11.78 -11.67
CA LYS A 42 7.72 11.26 -12.35
C LYS A 42 6.96 12.37 -13.04
N LYS A 43 6.76 12.21 -14.36
CA LYS A 43 6.01 13.14 -15.19
C LYS A 43 4.56 13.34 -14.71
N SER A 44 3.94 12.29 -14.17
CA SER A 44 2.57 12.33 -13.62
C SER A 44 2.49 12.84 -12.18
N ALA A 45 3.60 13.37 -11.62
CA ALA A 45 3.59 13.88 -10.25
C ALA A 45 2.75 15.16 -10.12
N ALA A 46 2.77 16.04 -11.13
CA ALA A 46 1.99 17.28 -11.13
C ALA A 46 0.49 17.00 -10.99
N ASP A 47 -0.05 16.09 -11.80
CA ASP A 47 -1.47 15.71 -11.73
C ASP A 47 -1.83 15.09 -10.37
N ALA A 48 -0.92 14.29 -9.81
CA ALA A 48 -1.12 13.66 -8.51
C ALA A 48 -1.08 14.67 -7.36
N LEU A 49 -0.20 15.67 -7.41
CA LEU A 49 -0.15 16.78 -6.45
C LEU A 49 -1.43 17.59 -6.50
N HIS A 50 -1.88 17.94 -7.71
CA HIS A 50 -3.10 18.71 -7.93
C HIS A 50 -4.35 17.99 -7.41
N ALA A 51 -4.44 16.66 -7.62
CA ALA A 51 -5.53 15.84 -7.08
C ALA A 51 -5.64 15.88 -5.54
N HIS A 52 -4.55 16.22 -4.84
CA HIS A 52 -4.48 16.38 -3.39
C HIS A 52 -4.49 17.85 -2.95
N GLY A 53 -4.82 18.78 -3.85
CA GLY A 53 -4.88 20.21 -3.55
C GLY A 53 -3.53 20.87 -3.30
N ILE A 54 -2.43 20.24 -3.75
CA ILE A 54 -1.09 20.83 -3.68
C ILE A 54 -0.83 21.51 -5.02
N THR A 55 -0.71 22.85 -5.00
CA THR A 55 -0.48 23.68 -6.20
C THR A 55 1.00 23.83 -6.57
N ALA A 56 1.88 23.06 -5.94
CA ALA A 56 3.32 23.10 -6.18
C ALA A 56 3.66 22.57 -7.57
N ASP A 57 4.50 23.31 -8.29
CA ASP A 57 5.09 22.87 -9.55
C ASP A 57 6.35 21.99 -9.33
N ALA A 58 6.91 21.48 -10.42
CA ALA A 58 8.09 20.62 -10.37
C ALA A 58 9.31 21.32 -9.74
N ASP A 59 9.44 22.63 -9.94
CA ASP A 59 10.56 23.44 -9.41
C ASP A 59 10.43 23.62 -7.90
N THR A 60 9.22 23.83 -7.40
CA THR A 60 8.89 23.91 -5.97
C THR A 60 9.21 22.58 -5.28
N VAL A 61 8.80 21.45 -5.87
CA VAL A 61 9.10 20.12 -5.33
C VAL A 61 10.61 19.82 -5.35
N ALA A 62 11.33 20.28 -6.38
CA ALA A 62 12.79 20.17 -6.45
C ALA A 62 13.48 21.04 -5.38
N ALA A 63 12.98 22.26 -5.14
CA ALA A 63 13.46 23.14 -4.09
C ALA A 63 13.23 22.53 -2.70
N TRP A 64 12.07 21.90 -2.49
CA TRP A 64 11.78 21.22 -1.24
C TRP A 64 12.74 20.06 -0.94
N ARG A 65 13.13 19.36 -2.00
CA ARG A 65 14.12 18.28 -1.88
C ARG A 65 15.51 18.78 -1.50
N ALA A 66 15.88 19.97 -1.98
CA ALA A 66 17.23 20.49 -1.83
C ALA A 66 17.49 21.08 -0.44
N LYS A 67 16.68 22.04 0.00
CA LYS A 67 16.96 22.81 1.25
C LYS A 67 15.74 23.38 1.98
N VAL A 68 14.52 23.29 1.42
CA VAL A 68 13.34 23.93 1.99
C VAL A 68 12.36 22.88 2.49
N HIS A 69 12.10 22.80 3.78
CA HIS A 69 11.12 21.82 4.27
C HIS A 69 9.70 22.39 4.25
N PRO A 70 8.74 21.72 3.60
CA PRO A 70 7.33 22.10 3.70
C PRO A 70 6.82 21.92 5.14
N GLY A 71 5.70 22.56 5.48
CA GLY A 71 5.10 22.42 6.82
C GLY A 71 4.69 20.98 7.14
N PRO A 72 4.53 20.60 8.42
CA PRO A 72 4.26 19.20 8.80
C PRO A 72 2.99 18.62 8.17
N GLU A 73 1.93 19.42 8.00
CA GLU A 73 0.71 18.99 7.33
C GLU A 73 0.95 18.71 5.83
N GLU A 74 1.69 19.59 5.18
CA GLU A 74 2.03 19.46 3.76
C GLU A 74 2.97 18.27 3.52
N GLN A 75 3.90 18.01 4.43
CA GLN A 75 4.74 16.79 4.41
C GLN A 75 3.89 15.52 4.42
N GLN A 76 2.87 15.46 5.29
CA GLN A 76 1.96 14.30 5.33
C GLN A 76 1.18 14.14 4.03
N ARG A 77 0.69 15.24 3.43
CA ARG A 77 0.01 15.19 2.13
C ARG A 77 0.95 14.73 1.02
N LEU A 78 2.19 15.21 0.98
CA LEU A 78 3.21 14.78 0.01
C LEU A 78 3.50 13.28 0.11
N GLN A 79 3.60 12.74 1.33
CA GLN A 79 3.76 11.31 1.54
C GLN A 79 2.55 10.51 1.05
N GLN A 80 1.33 11.02 1.24
CA GLN A 80 0.11 10.40 0.71
C GLN A 80 0.09 10.39 -0.83
N VAL A 81 0.38 11.52 -1.47
CA VAL A 81 0.49 11.66 -2.93
C VAL A 81 1.52 10.65 -3.48
N PHE A 82 2.70 10.59 -2.85
CA PHE A 82 3.73 9.63 -3.21
C PHE A 82 3.22 8.19 -3.15
N ARG A 83 2.58 7.78 -2.05
CA ARG A 83 2.08 6.41 -1.88
C ARG A 83 1.04 6.08 -2.93
N GLU A 84 0.04 6.95 -3.13
CA GLU A 84 -1.00 6.77 -4.15
C GLU A 84 -0.41 6.60 -5.55
N LEU A 85 0.47 7.52 -5.97
CA LEU A 85 1.09 7.48 -7.28
C LEU A 85 1.97 6.22 -7.44
N ARG A 86 2.71 5.84 -6.41
CA ARG A 86 3.55 4.64 -6.42
C ARG A 86 2.71 3.37 -6.56
N ARG A 87 1.56 3.26 -5.88
CA ARG A 87 0.64 2.12 -6.04
C ARG A 87 0.18 1.97 -7.48
N ARG A 88 -0.30 3.06 -8.09
CA ARG A 88 -0.72 3.09 -9.50
C ARG A 88 0.40 2.65 -10.44
N ASN A 89 1.60 3.19 -10.25
CA ASN A 89 2.74 2.92 -11.14
C ASN A 89 3.29 1.49 -11.00
N ILE A 90 3.23 0.88 -9.82
CA ILE A 90 3.76 -0.47 -9.60
C ILE A 90 2.73 -1.57 -9.91
N ALA A 91 1.44 -1.24 -9.97
CA ALA A 91 0.36 -2.18 -10.21
C ALA A 91 0.54 -3.09 -11.45
N PRO A 92 0.98 -2.60 -12.63
CA PRO A 92 1.23 -3.48 -13.78
C PRO A 92 2.34 -4.49 -13.52
N TYR A 93 3.42 -4.05 -12.86
CA TYR A 93 4.53 -4.92 -12.48
C TYR A 93 4.09 -5.99 -11.47
N LEU A 94 3.37 -5.60 -10.42
CA LEU A 94 2.85 -6.56 -9.42
C LEU A 94 1.90 -7.56 -10.05
N THR A 95 1.01 -7.11 -10.93
CA THR A 95 0.08 -7.98 -11.65
C THR A 95 0.84 -9.05 -12.45
N ARG A 96 1.90 -8.65 -13.17
CA ARG A 96 2.73 -9.59 -13.92
C ARG A 96 3.43 -10.61 -13.00
N VAL A 97 4.02 -10.14 -11.91
CA VAL A 97 4.77 -11.01 -10.99
C VAL A 97 3.85 -11.98 -10.25
N LEU A 98 2.68 -11.53 -9.81
CA LEU A 98 1.77 -12.35 -9.01
C LEU A 98 0.97 -13.36 -9.84
N ASN A 99 0.78 -13.10 -11.13
CA ASN A 99 0.23 -14.08 -12.07
C ASN A 99 1.30 -14.96 -12.74
N ALA A 100 2.59 -14.78 -12.41
CA ALA A 100 3.62 -15.68 -12.90
C ALA A 100 3.25 -17.12 -12.50
N ASP A 101 3.45 -18.07 -13.41
CA ASP A 101 3.12 -19.49 -13.21
C ASP A 101 1.63 -19.79 -12.94
N GLY A 102 0.75 -18.92 -13.43
CA GLY A 102 -0.71 -19.04 -13.32
C GLY A 102 -1.29 -18.39 -12.06
N GLY A 103 -0.48 -18.07 -11.07
CA GLY A 103 -0.98 -17.46 -9.84
C GLY A 103 -0.01 -17.60 -8.68
N THR A 104 -0.35 -16.95 -7.56
CA THR A 104 0.49 -16.99 -6.35
C THR A 104 -0.24 -17.71 -5.24
N ARG A 105 0.47 -18.63 -4.57
CA ARG A 105 0.04 -19.23 -3.30
C ARG A 105 0.30 -18.25 -2.17
N ILE A 106 -0.72 -17.95 -1.37
CA ILE A 106 -0.57 -17.11 -0.19
C ILE A 106 -0.82 -17.89 1.10
N GLU A 107 -0.09 -17.49 2.13
CA GLU A 107 -0.28 -17.93 3.52
C GLU A 107 -1.23 -16.98 4.23
N ILE A 108 -2.20 -17.55 4.94
CA ILE A 108 -3.17 -16.83 5.74
C ILE A 108 -2.93 -17.23 7.19
N HIS A 109 -2.23 -16.36 7.91
CA HIS A 109 -2.03 -16.52 9.34
C HIS A 109 -3.34 -16.32 10.09
N PRO A 110 -3.58 -17.12 11.15
CA PRO A 110 -4.74 -16.93 12.00
C PRO A 110 -4.67 -15.57 12.71
N VAL A 111 -5.83 -15.09 13.16
CA VAL A 111 -5.90 -13.87 13.98
C VAL A 111 -5.13 -14.10 15.28
N ASP A 112 -4.43 -13.06 15.73
CA ASP A 112 -3.79 -13.04 17.04
C ASP A 112 -4.86 -13.14 18.14
N GLN A 113 -4.63 -14.05 19.10
CA GLN A 113 -5.51 -14.35 20.22
C GLN A 113 -4.85 -14.09 21.58
N GLU A 114 -3.72 -13.37 21.64
CA GLU A 114 -3.04 -13.06 22.91
C GLU A 114 -3.96 -12.36 23.91
N SER A 115 -4.80 -11.42 23.44
CA SER A 115 -5.78 -10.69 24.25
C SER A 115 -7.06 -11.48 24.57
N VAL A 116 -7.21 -12.70 24.05
CA VAL A 116 -8.39 -13.54 24.29
C VAL A 116 -8.16 -14.40 25.54
N GLU A 117 -9.14 -14.44 26.44
CA GLU A 117 -9.10 -15.34 27.62
C GLU A 117 -8.87 -16.79 27.19
N ALA A 118 -8.02 -17.53 27.92
CA ALA A 118 -7.57 -18.87 27.53
C ALA A 118 -8.73 -19.84 27.20
N ARG A 119 -9.84 -19.78 27.95
CA ARG A 119 -11.05 -20.62 27.72
C ARG A 119 -11.79 -20.33 26.41
N HIS A 120 -11.55 -19.17 25.80
CA HIS A 120 -12.17 -18.76 24.55
C HIS A 120 -11.21 -18.84 23.36
N ARG A 121 -9.92 -19.15 23.60
CA ARG A 121 -8.94 -19.37 22.54
C ARG A 121 -9.29 -20.62 21.76
N ARG A 122 -9.10 -20.56 20.43
CA ARG A 122 -9.26 -21.70 19.53
C ARG A 122 -7.93 -22.10 18.94
N ASP A 123 -7.75 -23.39 18.69
CA ASP A 123 -6.70 -23.88 17.80
C ASP A 123 -7.00 -23.41 16.38
N LEU A 124 -6.24 -22.43 15.90
CA LEU A 124 -6.40 -21.86 14.58
C LEU A 124 -5.20 -22.26 13.71
N ARG A 125 -5.48 -22.99 12.65
CA ARG A 125 -4.46 -23.43 11.69
C ARG A 125 -4.17 -22.35 10.66
N VAL A 126 -2.89 -22.26 10.26
CA VAL A 126 -2.48 -21.54 9.05
C VAL A 126 -3.20 -22.13 7.85
N ARG A 127 -3.74 -21.27 6.98
CA ARG A 127 -4.41 -21.69 5.75
C ARG A 127 -3.62 -21.24 4.55
N TRP A 128 -3.79 -21.95 3.45
CA TRP A 128 -3.15 -21.64 2.18
C TRP A 128 -4.22 -21.41 1.12
N LYS A 129 -3.97 -20.47 0.20
CA LYS A 129 -4.87 -20.22 -0.92
C LYS A 129 -4.09 -19.84 -2.16
N ASN A 130 -4.41 -20.47 -3.29
CA ASN A 130 -3.89 -20.05 -4.59
C ASN A 130 -4.82 -19.00 -5.19
N ILE A 131 -4.24 -17.89 -5.66
CA ILE A 131 -4.98 -16.80 -6.30
C ILE A 131 -4.53 -16.72 -7.75
N TRP A 132 -5.49 -16.93 -8.65
CA TRP A 132 -5.29 -16.97 -10.10
C TRP A 132 -5.76 -15.68 -10.81
N ARG A 133 -6.49 -14.81 -10.10
CA ARG A 133 -7.11 -13.60 -10.67
C ARG A 133 -6.59 -12.33 -9.97
N TRP A 134 -5.29 -12.10 -10.03
CA TRP A 134 -4.68 -10.93 -9.38
C TRP A 134 -5.07 -9.60 -10.02
N ASN A 135 -5.42 -9.57 -11.31
CA ASN A 135 -5.64 -8.33 -12.07
C ASN A 135 -6.65 -7.40 -11.38
N ALA A 136 -7.82 -7.93 -11.01
CA ALA A 136 -8.87 -7.14 -10.37
C ALA A 136 -8.48 -6.72 -8.95
N ILE A 137 -7.82 -7.60 -8.20
CA ILE A 137 -7.37 -7.32 -6.83
C ILE A 137 -6.33 -6.20 -6.82
N ILE A 138 -5.33 -6.26 -7.71
CA ILE A 138 -4.28 -5.25 -7.82
C ILE A 138 -4.84 -3.94 -8.37
N ALA A 139 -5.80 -3.97 -9.30
CA ALA A 139 -6.47 -2.77 -9.78
C ALA A 139 -7.26 -2.07 -8.65
N ALA A 140 -7.99 -2.82 -7.82
CA ALA A 140 -8.69 -2.27 -6.65
C ALA A 140 -7.71 -1.71 -5.61
N TRP A 141 -6.61 -2.42 -5.34
CA TRP A 141 -5.53 -1.94 -4.46
C TRP A 141 -4.90 -0.64 -4.97
N ALA A 142 -4.63 -0.54 -6.28
CA ALA A 142 -4.07 0.67 -6.88
C ALA A 142 -5.00 1.89 -6.80
N ARG A 143 -6.32 1.67 -6.71
CA ARG A 143 -7.35 2.71 -6.49
C ARG A 143 -7.67 2.94 -5.02
N GLN A 144 -7.02 2.22 -4.09
CA GLN A 144 -7.33 2.21 -2.66
C GLN A 144 -8.79 1.81 -2.35
N ASP A 145 -9.39 1.01 -3.21
CA ASP A 145 -10.77 0.54 -3.11
C ASP A 145 -10.84 -0.72 -2.24
N SER A 146 -10.76 -0.51 -0.91
CA SER A 146 -10.73 -1.61 0.06
C SER A 146 -12.00 -2.47 0.07
N LEU A 147 -13.14 -1.89 -0.31
CA LEU A 147 -14.42 -2.60 -0.40
C LEU A 147 -14.42 -3.56 -1.59
N GLU A 148 -14.00 -3.10 -2.76
CA GLU A 148 -13.87 -3.94 -3.95
C GLU A 148 -12.82 -5.04 -3.74
N MET A 149 -11.69 -4.71 -3.10
CA MET A 149 -10.70 -5.72 -2.73
C MET A 149 -11.28 -6.83 -1.86
N GLU A 150 -12.12 -6.49 -0.87
CA GLU A 150 -12.78 -7.50 -0.03
C GLU A 150 -13.77 -8.34 -0.84
N HIS A 151 -14.55 -7.72 -1.72
CA HIS A 151 -15.50 -8.41 -2.57
C HIS A 151 -14.79 -9.46 -3.46
N LEU A 152 -13.74 -9.03 -4.16
CA LEU A 152 -12.91 -9.90 -5.01
C LEU A 152 -12.19 -10.99 -4.20
N TRP A 153 -11.75 -10.65 -2.98
CA TRP A 153 -11.15 -11.62 -2.06
C TRP A 153 -12.14 -12.71 -1.65
N ARG A 154 -13.41 -12.35 -1.36
CA ARG A 154 -14.47 -13.30 -1.01
C ARG A 154 -14.89 -14.15 -2.20
N ALA A 155 -14.97 -13.57 -3.40
CA ALA A 155 -15.36 -14.27 -4.62
C ALA A 155 -14.30 -15.25 -5.16
N SER A 156 -13.06 -15.17 -4.67
CA SER A 156 -11.99 -16.11 -5.05
C SER A 156 -11.98 -17.39 -4.20
N TRP A 157 -12.98 -17.60 -3.33
CA TRP A 157 -13.16 -18.81 -2.51
C TRP A 157 -14.03 -19.84 -3.21
#